data_AF-A0A3C0STA4-F1
#
_entry.id   AF-A0A3C0STA4-F1
#
_cell.length_a   1.000
_cell.length_b   1.000
_cell.length_c   1.000
_cell.angle_alpha   90.00
_cell.angle_beta   90.00
_cell.angle_gamma   90.00
#
_symmetry.space_group_name_H-M   'P 1'
#
loop_
_entity.id
_entity.type
_entity.pdbx_description
1 polymer ?
#
loop_
_entity_poly.entity_id
_entity_poly.type
_entity_poly.pdbx_seq_one_letter_code
_entity_poly.pdbx_strand_id
1 'polypeptide(L)'
;MENYITKENGFYNDMENQAELNKYKADVDEAIRAIINKGDRLFFANVVKVANITNIIVFKHPELRGYILEKIKISKEIQDINKKIDRAVARLTKGNKKITFIALMNSCRFNADHIYSNPYIKERIRAAVLENIKKFYKS
;
A
#
# COMPACT_ATOMS: atom_id res chain seq x y z
N MET A 1 -12.73 -51.61 -0.97
CA MET A 1 -13.09 -50.50 -1.88
C MET A 1 -12.66 -49.22 -1.20
N GLU A 2 -11.57 -48.62 -1.65
CA GLU A 2 -11.13 -47.33 -1.15
C GLU A 2 -12.13 -46.25 -1.58
N ASN A 3 -12.52 -45.39 -0.64
CA ASN A 3 -13.42 -44.26 -0.90
C ASN A 3 -12.69 -43.20 -1.74
N TYR A 4 -12.82 -43.28 -3.07
CA TYR A 4 -12.30 -42.27 -3.99
C TYR A 4 -13.15 -40.97 -4.00
N ILE A 5 -14.34 -40.96 -3.39
CA ILE A 5 -15.29 -39.83 -3.46
C ILE A 5 -14.93 -38.69 -2.50
N THR A 6 -14.15 -38.92 -1.44
CA THR A 6 -13.85 -37.89 -0.42
C THR A 6 -12.69 -36.96 -0.79
N LYS A 7 -11.76 -37.37 -1.66
CA LYS A 7 -10.60 -36.54 -2.03
C LYS A 7 -10.93 -35.47 -3.06
N GLU A 8 -11.79 -35.75 -4.04
CA GLU A 8 -12.18 -34.77 -5.06
C GLU A 8 -13.04 -33.64 -4.46
N ASN A 9 -13.99 -33.97 -3.58
CA ASN A 9 -14.84 -32.97 -2.92
C ASN A 9 -14.07 -32.01 -1.99
N GLY A 10 -12.96 -32.45 -1.37
CA GLY A 10 -12.10 -31.55 -0.59
C GLY A 10 -11.40 -30.52 -1.48
N PHE A 11 -10.87 -30.95 -2.62
CA PHE A 11 -10.14 -30.09 -3.55
C PHE A 11 -11.01 -29.00 -4.18
N TYR A 12 -12.25 -29.32 -4.58
CA TYR A 12 -13.17 -28.34 -5.16
C TYR A 12 -13.65 -27.31 -4.12
N ASN A 13 -13.95 -27.75 -2.89
CA ASN A 13 -14.33 -26.83 -1.81
C ASN A 13 -13.18 -25.89 -1.40
N ASP A 14 -11.94 -26.37 -1.39
CA ASP A 14 -10.77 -25.54 -1.09
C ASP A 14 -10.51 -24.50 -2.18
N MET A 15 -10.69 -24.86 -3.46
CA MET A 15 -10.59 -23.92 -4.58
C MET A 15 -11.69 -22.85 -4.55
N GLU A 16 -12.93 -23.23 -4.24
CA GLU A 16 -14.06 -22.30 -4.15
C GLU A 16 -13.88 -21.32 -2.98
N ASN A 17 -13.47 -21.81 -1.81
CA ASN A 17 -13.13 -20.97 -0.64
C ASN A 17 -11.98 -20.02 -0.94
N GLN A 18 -10.96 -20.46 -1.68
CA GLN A 18 -9.82 -19.61 -2.05
C GLN A 18 -10.22 -18.52 -3.06
N ALA A 19 -11.10 -18.85 -4.02
CA ALA A 19 -11.63 -17.89 -4.97
C ALA A 19 -12.48 -16.82 -4.27
N GLU A 20 -13.33 -17.22 -3.31
CA GLU A 20 -14.12 -16.29 -2.51
C GLU A 20 -13.24 -15.37 -1.66
N LEU A 21 -12.23 -15.92 -0.98
CA LEU A 21 -11.26 -15.14 -0.20
C LEU A 21 -10.52 -14.12 -1.09
N ASN A 22 -10.11 -14.51 -2.29
CA ASN A 22 -9.43 -13.62 -3.22
C ASN A 22 -10.33 -12.46 -3.67
N LYS A 23 -11.64 -12.71 -3.86
CA LYS A 23 -12.61 -11.64 -4.14
C LYS A 23 -12.67 -10.64 -2.99
N TYR A 24 -12.78 -11.10 -1.75
CA TYR A 24 -12.77 -10.20 -0.59
C TYR A 24 -11.47 -9.39 -0.49
N LYS A 25 -10.31 -9.97 -0.81
CA LYS A 25 -9.04 -9.24 -0.85
C LYS A 25 -9.03 -8.13 -1.91
N ALA A 26 -9.61 -8.38 -3.09
CA ALA A 26 -9.74 -7.38 -4.13
C ALA A 26 -10.67 -6.23 -3.70
N ASP A 27 -11.79 -6.54 -3.07
CA ASP A 27 -12.73 -5.55 -2.53
C ASP A 27 -12.07 -4.69 -1.43
N VAL A 28 -11.23 -5.30 -0.58
CA VAL A 28 -10.42 -4.58 0.42
C VAL A 28 -9.43 -3.63 -0.24
N ASP A 29 -8.73 -4.07 -1.29
CA ASP A 29 -7.75 -3.24 -2.01
C ASP A 29 -8.42 -2.03 -2.69
N GLU A 30 -9.62 -2.20 -3.28
CA GLU A 30 -10.42 -1.09 -3.80
C GLU A 30 -10.90 -0.15 -2.68
N ALA A 31 -11.41 -0.70 -1.58
CA ALA A 31 -11.87 0.09 -0.45
C ALA A 31 -10.76 0.96 0.15
N ILE A 32 -9.55 0.41 0.31
CA ILE A 32 -8.37 1.16 0.78
C ILE A 32 -8.05 2.31 -0.19
N ARG A 33 -8.04 2.05 -1.51
CA ARG A 33 -7.82 3.10 -2.52
C ARG A 33 -8.87 4.19 -2.44
N ALA A 34 -10.15 3.82 -2.34
CA ALA A 34 -11.26 4.76 -2.23
C ALA A 34 -11.15 5.64 -0.97
N ILE A 35 -10.83 5.05 0.18
CA ILE A 35 -10.65 5.78 1.45
C ILE A 35 -9.48 6.77 1.35
N ILE A 36 -8.35 6.34 0.79
CA ILE A 36 -7.17 7.20 0.59
C ILE A 36 -7.49 8.37 -0.34
N ASN A 37 -8.15 8.11 -1.46
CA ASN A 37 -8.51 9.14 -2.44
C ASN A 37 -9.49 10.18 -1.88
N LYS A 38 -10.37 9.78 -0.95
CA LYS A 38 -11.28 10.70 -0.24
C LYS A 38 -10.60 11.48 0.89
N GLY A 39 -9.38 11.09 1.29
CA GLY A 39 -8.70 11.68 2.46
C GLY A 39 -9.27 11.20 3.80
N ASP A 40 -10.01 10.09 3.80
CA ASP A 40 -10.64 9.54 4.99
C ASP A 40 -9.64 8.75 5.86
N ARG A 41 -10.01 8.52 7.13
CA ARG A 41 -9.16 7.78 8.07
C ARG A 41 -9.13 6.29 7.70
N LEU A 42 -7.91 5.77 7.51
CA LEU A 42 -7.67 4.36 7.21
C LEU A 42 -7.61 3.52 8.51
N PHE A 43 -8.73 2.93 8.90
CA PHE A 43 -8.83 1.99 10.03
C PHE A 43 -9.73 0.81 9.66
N PHE A 44 -9.57 -0.31 10.37
CA PHE A 44 -10.20 -1.59 10.04
C PHE A 44 -11.70 -1.47 9.80
N ALA A 45 -12.43 -0.88 10.75
CA ALA A 45 -13.89 -0.74 10.67
C ALA A 45 -14.34 0.11 9.47
N ASN A 46 -13.55 1.10 9.02
CA ASN A 46 -13.88 1.86 7.81
C ASN A 46 -13.65 1.02 6.55
N VAL A 47 -12.55 0.28 6.49
CA VAL A 47 -12.21 -0.58 5.34
C VAL A 47 -13.28 -1.66 5.13
N VAL A 48 -13.66 -2.39 6.18
CA VAL A 48 -14.69 -3.44 6.05
C VAL A 48 -16.07 -2.85 5.70
N LYS A 49 -16.39 -1.65 6.20
CA LYS A 49 -17.62 -0.95 5.84
C LYS A 49 -17.64 -0.59 4.35
N VAL A 50 -16.56 -0.02 3.82
CA VAL A 50 -16.45 0.38 2.41
C VAL A 50 -16.39 -0.85 1.49
N ALA A 51 -15.72 -1.92 1.90
CA ALA A 51 -15.65 -3.19 1.17
C ALA A 51 -16.92 -4.04 1.29
N ASN A 52 -17.94 -3.60 2.05
CA ASN A 52 -19.14 -4.38 2.35
C ASN A 52 -18.86 -5.78 2.95
N ILE A 53 -17.83 -5.88 3.79
CA ILE A 53 -17.44 -7.11 4.48
C ILE A 53 -18.03 -7.10 5.88
N THR A 54 -18.87 -8.09 6.18
CA THR A 54 -19.51 -8.24 7.49
C THR A 54 -18.58 -8.91 8.50
N ASN A 55 -18.86 -8.74 9.79
CA ASN A 55 -18.12 -9.44 10.86
C ASN A 55 -18.19 -10.97 10.71
N ILE A 56 -19.29 -11.51 10.16
CA ILE A 56 -19.44 -12.95 9.92
C ILE A 56 -18.42 -13.42 8.88
N ILE A 57 -18.23 -12.66 7.80
CA ILE A 57 -17.22 -12.98 6.77
C ILE A 57 -15.81 -12.93 7.37
N VAL A 58 -15.49 -11.89 8.16
CA VAL A 58 -14.19 -11.80 8.85
C VAL A 58 -13.97 -12.96 9.83
N PHE A 59 -15.03 -13.42 10.50
CA PHE A 59 -14.96 -14.57 11.41
C PHE A 59 -14.73 -15.89 10.66
N LYS A 60 -15.41 -16.07 9.52
CA LYS A 60 -15.22 -17.25 8.64
C LYS A 60 -13.83 -17.30 8.01
N HIS A 61 -13.23 -16.13 7.74
CA HIS A 61 -11.94 -15.98 7.07
C HIS A 61 -10.95 -15.20 7.96
N PRO A 62 -10.36 -15.79 9.01
CA PRO A 62 -9.41 -15.10 9.88
C PRO A 62 -8.19 -14.56 9.13
N GLU A 63 -7.78 -15.19 8.04
CA GLU A 63 -6.73 -14.74 7.13
C GLU A 63 -7.07 -13.41 6.42
N LEU A 64 -8.36 -13.16 6.16
CA LEU A 64 -8.83 -11.87 5.62
C LEU A 64 -8.61 -10.75 6.63
N ARG A 65 -8.83 -11.02 7.93
CA ARG A 65 -8.54 -10.04 8.99
C ARG A 65 -7.07 -9.65 9.01
N GLY A 66 -6.18 -10.65 8.96
CA GLY A 66 -4.73 -10.43 8.92
C GLY A 66 -4.33 -9.58 7.71
N TYR A 67 -4.85 -9.95 6.54
CA TYR A 67 -4.63 -9.23 5.29
C TYR A 67 -5.05 -7.75 5.36
N ILE A 68 -6.26 -7.47 5.87
CA ILE A 68 -6.76 -6.09 6.01
C ILE A 68 -5.84 -5.26 6.91
N LEU A 69 -5.44 -5.81 8.07
CA LEU A 69 -4.58 -5.10 9.02
C LEU A 69 -3.19 -4.81 8.44
N GLU A 70 -2.61 -5.78 7.72
CA GLU A 70 -1.34 -5.62 7.04
C GLU A 70 -1.42 -4.57 5.93
N LYS A 71 -2.43 -4.62 5.08
CA LYS A 71 -2.64 -3.63 4.01
C LYS A 71 -2.84 -2.22 4.56
N ILE A 72 -3.58 -2.07 5.66
CA ILE A 72 -3.72 -0.78 6.35
C ILE A 72 -2.36 -0.27 6.84
N LYS A 73 -1.56 -1.13 7.48
CA LYS A 73 -0.23 -0.77 7.99
C LYS A 73 0.68 -0.29 6.86
N ILE A 74 0.83 -1.10 5.80
CA ILE A 74 1.66 -0.77 4.62
C ILE A 74 1.20 0.54 3.98
N SER A 75 -0.11 0.72 3.80
CA SER A 75 -0.66 1.92 3.18
C SER A 75 -0.39 3.18 4.01
N LYS A 76 -0.41 3.09 5.34
CA LYS A 76 -0.06 4.20 6.24
C LYS A 76 1.43 4.54 6.15
N GLU A 77 2.29 3.52 6.16
CA GLU A 77 3.74 3.72 6.01
C GLU A 77 4.07 4.43 4.70
N ILE A 78 3.44 4.00 3.59
CA ILE A 78 3.57 4.66 2.29
C ILE A 78 3.10 6.12 2.33
N GLN A 79 1.95 6.40 2.95
CA GLN A 79 1.46 7.78 3.09
C GLN A 79 2.42 8.66 3.89
N ASP A 80 3.00 8.14 4.97
CA ASP A 80 3.94 8.89 5.80
C ASP A 80 5.26 9.15 5.06
N ILE A 81 5.76 8.18 4.30
CA ILE A 81 6.92 8.34 3.41
C ILE A 81 6.63 9.44 2.38
N ASN A 82 5.49 9.36 1.68
CA ASN A 82 5.12 10.35 0.67
C ASN A 82 5.03 11.77 1.27
N LYS A 83 4.33 11.91 2.41
CA LYS A 83 4.23 13.20 3.12
C LYS A 83 5.60 13.76 3.50
N LYS A 84 6.54 12.91 3.96
CA LYS A 84 7.91 13.34 4.28
C LYS A 84 8.63 13.87 3.04
N ILE A 85 8.55 13.13 1.93
CA ILE A 85 9.19 13.49 0.66
C ILE A 85 8.58 14.77 0.08
N ASP A 86 7.25 14.89 0.03
CA ASP A 86 6.57 16.05 -0.53
C ASP A 86 6.90 17.33 0.25
N ARG A 87 6.93 17.26 1.60
CA ARG A 87 7.37 18.37 2.44
C ARG A 87 8.83 18.74 2.17
N ALA A 88 9.71 17.76 1.96
CA ALA A 88 11.11 18.01 1.68
C ALA A 88 11.32 18.64 0.30
N VAL A 89 10.59 18.17 -0.72
CA VAL A 89 10.56 18.77 -2.06
C VAL A 89 10.10 20.23 -1.95
N ALA A 90 8.96 20.49 -1.30
CA ALA A 90 8.42 21.83 -1.16
C ALA A 90 9.40 22.82 -0.46
N ARG A 91 10.19 22.34 0.51
CA ARG A 91 11.25 23.15 1.13
C ARG A 91 12.40 23.44 0.17
N LEU A 92 12.86 22.43 -0.56
CA LEU A 92 14.04 22.54 -1.43
C LEU A 92 13.75 23.30 -2.73
N THR A 93 12.51 23.27 -3.23
CA THR A 93 12.13 23.98 -4.47
C THR A 93 11.98 25.48 -4.30
N LYS A 94 11.93 26.04 -3.07
CA LYS A 94 11.75 27.48 -2.83
C LYS A 94 12.79 28.38 -3.50
N GLY A 95 13.96 27.84 -3.87
CA GLY A 95 15.03 28.59 -4.53
C GLY A 95 15.15 28.40 -6.04
N ASN A 96 14.18 27.76 -6.72
CA ASN A 96 14.31 27.34 -8.13
C ASN A 96 15.63 26.60 -8.41
N LYS A 97 16.08 25.77 -7.47
CA LYS A 97 17.32 24.98 -7.60
C LYS A 97 16.99 23.54 -8.01
N LYS A 98 17.89 22.93 -8.77
CA LYS A 98 17.87 21.49 -9.06
C LYS A 98 18.09 20.73 -7.75
N ILE A 99 17.15 19.84 -7.43
CA ILE A 99 17.22 18.97 -6.25
C ILE A 99 18.08 17.76 -6.59
N THR A 100 19.06 17.45 -5.76
CA THR A 100 19.85 16.21 -5.88
C THR A 100 19.26 15.11 -5.00
N PHE A 101 19.57 13.85 -5.33
CA PHE A 101 19.15 12.70 -4.55
C PHE A 101 19.58 12.81 -3.08
N ILE A 102 20.86 13.13 -2.83
CA ILE A 102 21.42 13.26 -1.48
C ILE A 102 20.76 14.41 -0.71
N ALA A 103 20.52 15.56 -1.36
CA ALA A 103 19.85 16.68 -0.71
C ALA A 103 18.42 16.33 -0.29
N LEU A 104 17.68 15.61 -1.13
CA LEU A 104 16.31 15.18 -0.82
C LEU A 104 16.29 14.12 0.28
N MET A 105 17.17 13.12 0.20
CA MET A 105 17.36 12.08 1.21
C MET A 105 17.63 12.69 2.59
N ASN A 106 18.61 13.59 2.67
CA ASN A 106 18.99 14.28 3.91
C ASN A 106 17.83 15.15 4.45
N SER A 107 17.14 15.88 3.58
CA SER A 107 15.97 16.70 3.97
C SER A 107 14.80 15.85 4.49
N CYS A 108 14.68 14.60 4.04
CA CYS A 108 13.70 13.64 4.57
C CYS A 108 14.16 12.92 5.85
N ARG A 109 15.43 13.11 6.26
CA ARG A 109 16.09 12.37 7.35
C ARG A 109 16.11 10.86 7.13
N PHE A 110 16.20 10.42 5.87
CA PHE A 110 16.49 9.02 5.57
C PHE A 110 18.01 8.83 5.57
N ASN A 111 18.47 7.81 6.30
CA ASN A 111 19.87 7.37 6.22
C ASN A 111 20.02 6.27 5.14
N ALA A 112 21.25 5.82 4.91
CA ALA A 112 21.54 4.78 3.94
C ALA A 112 20.73 3.49 4.18
N ASP A 113 20.60 3.06 5.44
CA ASP A 113 19.85 1.85 5.80
C ASP A 113 18.38 1.93 5.41
N HIS A 114 17.72 3.08 5.59
CA HIS A 114 16.34 3.27 5.13
C HIS A 114 16.22 3.11 3.60
N ILE A 115 17.21 3.60 2.85
CA ILE A 115 17.22 3.51 1.39
C ILE A 115 17.47 2.08 0.91
N TYR A 116 18.35 1.33 1.60
CA TYR A 116 18.66 -0.04 1.24
C TYR A 116 17.59 -1.04 1.66
N SER A 117 16.98 -0.83 2.83
CA SER A 117 15.93 -1.72 3.37
C SER A 117 14.57 -1.50 2.72
N ASN A 118 14.29 -0.30 2.19
CA ASN A 118 12.99 0.03 1.61
C ASN A 118 13.13 0.55 0.17
N PRO A 119 12.97 -0.33 -0.84
CA PRO A 119 13.02 0.05 -2.25
C PRO A 119 12.02 1.14 -2.63
N TYR A 120 10.87 1.21 -1.97
CA TYR A 120 9.87 2.25 -2.23
C TYR A 120 10.40 3.65 -1.93
N ILE A 121 11.12 3.82 -0.81
CA ILE A 121 11.74 5.12 -0.47
C ILE A 121 12.73 5.54 -1.56
N LYS A 122 13.59 4.61 -1.98
CA LYS A 122 14.59 4.86 -3.03
C LYS A 122 13.96 5.31 -4.33
N GLU A 123 12.97 4.57 -4.82
CA GLU A 123 12.30 4.90 -6.09
C GLU A 123 11.51 6.20 -6.00
N ARG A 124 10.83 6.45 -4.88
CA ARG A 124 10.05 7.68 -4.69
C ARG A 124 10.92 8.93 -4.65
N ILE A 125 12.09 8.88 -4.01
CA ILE A 125 13.10 9.96 -4.03
C ILE A 125 13.62 10.16 -5.46
N ARG A 126 13.96 9.07 -6.16
CA ARG A 126 14.44 9.14 -7.54
C ARG A 126 13.41 9.81 -8.46
N ALA A 127 12.15 9.40 -8.37
CA ALA A 127 11.05 9.98 -9.14
C ALA A 127 10.91 11.49 -8.87
N ALA A 128 10.90 11.90 -7.59
CA ALA A 128 10.81 13.30 -7.21
C ALA A 128 11.96 14.16 -7.75
N VAL A 129 13.19 13.63 -7.74
CA VAL A 129 14.36 14.28 -8.34
C VAL A 129 14.19 14.44 -9.85
N LEU A 130 13.80 13.38 -10.55
CA LEU A 130 13.58 13.42 -12.00
C LEU A 130 12.48 14.41 -12.40
N GLU A 131 11.38 14.45 -11.65
CA GLU A 131 10.30 15.42 -11.84
C GLU A 131 10.76 16.86 -11.64
N ASN A 132 11.55 17.12 -10.60
CA ASN A 132 12.16 18.44 -10.38
C ASN A 132 13.08 18.82 -11.55
N ILE A 133 13.95 17.91 -11.98
CA ILE A 133 14.90 18.13 -13.06
C ILE A 133 14.17 18.45 -14.38
N LYS A 134 13.10 17.73 -14.71
CA LYS A 134 12.28 17.97 -15.92
C LYS A 134 11.78 19.41 -16.02
N LYS A 135 11.56 20.11 -14.89
CA LYS A 135 11.15 21.53 -14.90
C LYS A 135 12.21 22.46 -15.47
N PHE A 136 13.49 22.08 -15.41
CA PHE A 136 14.62 22.87 -15.90
C PHE A 136 15.02 22.56 -17.36
N TYR A 137 14.49 21.49 -17.94
CA TYR A 137 14.76 21.09 -19.33
C TYR A 137 13.57 21.33 -20.27
N LYS A 138 12.45 21.85 -19.73
CA LYS A 138 11.28 22.31 -20.50
C LYS A 138 11.28 23.84 -20.71
N SER A 139 12.42 24.49 -20.45
CA SER A 139 12.69 25.91 -20.71
C SER A 139 13.43 26.03 -22.03
#